data_AF-D7BVX8-F1
#
_entry.id   AF-D7BVX8-F1
#
_cell.length_a   1.000
_cell.length_b   1.000
_cell.length_c   1.000
_cell.angle_alpha   90.00
_cell.angle_beta   90.00
_cell.angle_gamma   90.00
#
_symmetry.space_group_name_H-M   'P 1'
#
loop_
_entity.id
_entity.type
_entity.pdbx_description
1 polymer ?
#
loop_
_entity_poly.entity_id
_entity_poly.type
_entity_poly.pdbx_seq_one_letter_code
_entity_poly.pdbx_strand_id
1 'polypeptide(L)'
;MTDNDATDASLIKASSLLRESSERLADGAETDTVPRLLAEAARCYDAVAGKLSADDAETAASIAVGRSAIAALALQQCALDELDCDWSWTDGTDGPYLGDMAEYDEDGLSEELAARAIEAARAALDADPGDPLVPLHLGHALCWSGDRDGAVAAYAEALRRDPGDHVARDSLAELGEEVPEEDDFDGTESPDRRYAFALVREDARISNSEWSSTACVFGSVDAARRDADETLKSCDNGGFDPEDLPTMLKLTLEIHRPGQLITRFPVEPLDASFLVDWSGLPESEPLDPPLPPGRPVRIDGETCFHGGPR
;
A
#
# COMPACT_ATOMS: atom_id res chain seq x y z
N MET A 1 0.18 -16.37 -23.93
CA MET A 1 -0.60 -15.48 -23.07
C MET A 1 -2.05 -15.84 -23.25
N THR A 2 -2.63 -16.52 -22.26
CA THR A 2 -4.07 -16.80 -22.21
C THR A 2 -4.85 -15.51 -21.92
N ASP A 3 -6.19 -15.52 -22.03
CA ASP A 3 -7.02 -14.36 -21.70
C ASP A 3 -6.92 -14.02 -20.19
N ASN A 4 -6.71 -15.03 -19.33
CA ASN A 4 -6.43 -14.86 -17.91
C ASN A 4 -5.08 -14.18 -17.67
N ASP A 5 -4.01 -14.60 -18.36
CA ASP A 5 -2.69 -13.96 -18.22
C ASP A 5 -2.74 -12.45 -18.58
N ALA A 6 -3.59 -12.07 -19.53
CA ALA A 6 -3.77 -10.67 -19.95
C ALA A 6 -4.56 -9.85 -18.92
N THR A 7 -5.55 -10.47 -18.27
CA THR A 7 -6.29 -9.90 -17.15
C THR A 7 -5.37 -9.68 -15.95
N ASP A 8 -4.62 -10.71 -15.54
CA ASP A 8 -3.70 -10.66 -14.41
C ASP A 8 -2.64 -9.58 -14.62
N ALA A 9 -2.05 -9.51 -15.81
CA ALA A 9 -1.07 -8.48 -16.18
C ALA A 9 -1.66 -7.06 -16.10
N SER A 10 -2.95 -6.89 -16.43
CA SER A 10 -3.62 -5.59 -16.39
C SER A 10 -3.89 -5.15 -14.95
N LEU A 11 -4.27 -6.07 -14.05
CA LEU A 11 -4.45 -5.81 -12.62
C LEU A 11 -3.11 -5.50 -11.93
N ILE A 12 -2.07 -6.28 -12.23
CA ILE A 12 -0.72 -6.02 -11.73
C ILE A 12 -0.23 -4.65 -12.18
N LYS A 13 -0.41 -4.30 -13.46
CA LYS A 13 -0.06 -2.97 -13.98
C LYS A 13 -0.80 -1.86 -13.23
N ALA A 14 -2.10 -2.03 -12.98
CA ALA A 14 -2.88 -1.05 -12.22
C ALA A 14 -2.29 -0.86 -10.81
N SER A 15 -1.96 -1.96 -10.12
CA SER A 15 -1.34 -1.94 -8.79
C SER A 15 0.03 -1.24 -8.80
N SER A 16 0.89 -1.52 -9.78
CA SER A 16 2.19 -0.84 -9.89
C SER A 16 2.07 0.66 -10.18
N LEU A 17 1.05 1.09 -10.94
CA LEU A 17 0.76 2.52 -11.12
C LEU A 17 0.31 3.18 -9.82
N LEU A 18 -0.46 2.48 -8.98
CA LEU A 18 -0.84 2.99 -7.66
C LEU A 18 0.35 3.08 -6.71
N ARG A 19 1.28 2.12 -6.79
CA ARG A 19 2.58 2.19 -6.09
C ARG A 19 3.30 3.48 -6.46
N GLU A 20 3.50 3.70 -7.75
CA GLU A 20 4.22 4.86 -8.28
C GLU A 20 3.53 6.19 -7.90
N SER A 21 2.19 6.22 -7.90
CA SER A 21 1.42 7.34 -7.37
C SER A 21 1.68 7.58 -5.89
N SER A 22 1.62 6.53 -5.07
CA SER A 22 1.83 6.62 -3.62
C SER A 22 3.24 7.09 -3.27
N GLU A 23 4.25 6.57 -3.95
CA GLU A 23 5.66 6.96 -3.76
C GLU A 23 5.88 8.44 -4.09
N ARG A 24 5.33 8.93 -5.21
CA ARG A 24 5.43 10.35 -5.58
C ARG A 24 4.78 11.30 -4.57
N LEU A 25 3.64 10.90 -4.01
CA LEU A 25 2.97 11.69 -2.97
C LEU A 25 3.76 11.68 -1.67
N ALA A 26 4.36 10.55 -1.29
CA ALA A 26 5.18 10.45 -0.09
C ALA A 26 6.48 11.29 -0.18
N ASP A 27 7.12 11.30 -1.35
CA ASP A 27 8.36 12.06 -1.57
C ASP A 27 8.11 13.56 -1.88
N GLY A 28 6.84 13.96 -2.07
CA GLY A 28 6.46 15.30 -2.53
C GLY A 28 7.02 15.65 -3.92
N ALA A 29 7.36 14.64 -4.74
CA ALA A 29 8.06 14.81 -6.01
C ALA A 29 7.19 14.39 -7.20
N GLU A 30 7.14 15.23 -8.24
CA GLU A 30 6.37 14.97 -9.47
C GLU A 30 4.87 14.69 -9.23
N THR A 31 4.28 15.30 -8.20
CA THR A 31 2.86 15.14 -7.83
C THR A 31 1.91 15.51 -8.97
N ASP A 32 2.31 16.43 -9.85
CA ASP A 32 1.59 16.82 -11.08
C ASP A 32 1.35 15.66 -12.06
N THR A 33 2.14 14.59 -11.97
CA THR A 33 1.98 13.39 -12.81
C THR A 33 0.96 12.38 -12.23
N VAL A 34 0.65 12.47 -10.94
CA VAL A 34 -0.23 11.52 -10.22
C VAL A 34 -1.62 11.37 -10.87
N PRO A 35 -2.32 12.44 -11.32
CA PRO A 35 -3.64 12.30 -11.95
C PRO A 35 -3.61 11.41 -13.19
N ARG A 36 -2.52 11.49 -13.96
CA ARG A 36 -2.34 10.69 -15.19
C ARG A 36 -2.16 9.21 -14.86
N LEU A 37 -1.39 8.89 -13.81
CA LEU A 37 -1.16 7.53 -13.34
C LEU A 37 -2.45 6.90 -12.81
N LEU A 38 -3.18 7.64 -11.95
CA LEU A 38 -4.46 7.20 -11.40
C LEU A 38 -5.49 6.94 -12.51
N ALA A 39 -5.55 7.82 -13.52
CA ALA A 39 -6.40 7.61 -14.69
C ALA A 39 -5.97 6.39 -15.53
N GLU A 40 -4.69 6.06 -15.59
CA GLU A 40 -4.20 4.86 -16.27
C GLU A 40 -4.52 3.59 -15.48
N ALA A 41 -4.37 3.61 -14.16
CA ALA A 41 -4.77 2.53 -13.27
C ALA A 41 -6.29 2.26 -13.39
N ALA A 42 -7.12 3.31 -13.38
CA ALA A 42 -8.56 3.21 -13.58
C ALA A 42 -8.91 2.53 -14.91
N ARG A 43 -8.25 2.92 -16.01
CA ARG A 43 -8.45 2.28 -17.33
C ARG A 43 -8.10 0.79 -17.31
N CYS A 44 -7.08 0.40 -16.57
CA CYS A 44 -6.70 -1.01 -16.42
C CYS A 44 -7.81 -1.79 -15.70
N TYR A 45 -8.33 -1.26 -14.58
CA TYR A 45 -9.46 -1.87 -13.87
C TYR A 45 -10.74 -1.93 -14.72
N ASP A 46 -11.07 -0.87 -15.46
CA ASP A 46 -12.25 -0.83 -16.33
C ASP A 46 -12.16 -1.85 -17.47
N ALA A 47 -10.97 -2.04 -18.04
CA ALA A 47 -10.73 -3.01 -19.09
C ALA A 47 -10.95 -4.46 -18.61
N VAL A 48 -10.60 -4.76 -17.36
CA VAL A 48 -10.84 -6.06 -16.74
C VAL A 48 -12.32 -6.19 -16.37
N ALA A 49 -12.90 -5.19 -15.69
CA ALA A 49 -14.30 -5.18 -15.28
C ALA A 49 -15.26 -5.40 -16.46
N GLY A 50 -14.96 -4.82 -17.63
CA GLY A 50 -15.78 -4.96 -18.84
C GLY A 50 -15.82 -6.37 -19.44
N LYS A 51 -14.91 -7.27 -19.04
CA LYS A 51 -14.83 -8.66 -19.49
C LYS A 51 -15.17 -9.66 -18.39
N LEU A 52 -15.43 -9.18 -17.18
CA LEU A 52 -15.54 -10.00 -15.99
C LEU A 52 -16.82 -10.84 -16.00
N SER A 53 -16.70 -12.12 -15.66
CA SER A 53 -17.85 -12.99 -15.43
C SER A 53 -18.56 -12.58 -14.14
N ALA A 54 -19.90 -12.69 -14.10
CA ALA A 54 -20.68 -12.37 -12.90
C ALA A 54 -20.32 -13.25 -11.68
N ASP A 55 -19.73 -14.42 -11.90
CA ASP A 55 -19.37 -15.37 -10.85
C ASP A 55 -17.94 -15.16 -10.28
N ASP A 56 -17.14 -14.25 -10.86
CA ASP A 56 -15.76 -13.99 -10.42
C ASP A 56 -15.71 -12.87 -9.36
N ALA A 57 -16.17 -13.23 -8.15
CA ALA A 57 -16.23 -12.31 -7.02
C ALA A 57 -14.85 -11.83 -6.54
N GLU A 58 -13.81 -12.64 -6.71
CA GLU A 58 -12.46 -12.35 -6.21
C GLU A 58 -11.78 -11.25 -7.05
N THR A 59 -11.89 -11.35 -8.37
CA THR A 59 -11.42 -10.29 -9.27
C THR A 59 -12.27 -9.03 -9.10
N ALA A 60 -13.59 -9.17 -8.92
CA ALA A 60 -14.47 -8.03 -8.65
C ALA A 60 -14.08 -7.28 -7.36
N ALA A 61 -13.78 -8.01 -6.29
CA ALA A 61 -13.31 -7.46 -5.03
C ALA A 61 -11.97 -6.74 -5.21
N SER A 62 -11.02 -7.36 -5.91
CA SER A 62 -9.70 -6.75 -6.17
C SER A 62 -9.79 -5.45 -6.97
N ILE A 63 -10.69 -5.39 -7.96
CA ILE A 63 -11.01 -4.16 -8.70
C ILE A 63 -11.63 -3.10 -7.77
N ALA A 64 -12.56 -3.49 -6.89
CA ALA A 64 -13.21 -2.56 -5.99
C ALA A 64 -12.23 -1.95 -4.98
N VAL A 65 -11.36 -2.77 -4.37
CA VAL A 65 -10.27 -2.31 -3.49
C VAL A 65 -9.31 -1.40 -4.23
N GLY A 66 -8.90 -1.77 -5.46
CA GLY A 66 -8.05 -0.93 -6.30
C GLY A 66 -8.67 0.42 -6.66
N ARG A 67 -9.98 0.47 -6.93
CA ARG A 67 -10.72 1.73 -7.16
C ARG A 67 -10.85 2.57 -5.89
N SER A 68 -10.99 1.94 -4.72
CA SER A 68 -10.94 2.64 -3.44
C SER A 68 -9.57 3.29 -3.23
N ALA A 69 -8.48 2.59 -3.54
CA ALA A 69 -7.12 3.17 -3.49
C ALA A 69 -6.94 4.35 -4.47
N ILE A 70 -7.48 4.25 -5.71
CA ILE A 70 -7.48 5.38 -6.66
C ILE A 70 -8.15 6.61 -6.05
N ALA A 71 -9.33 6.44 -5.46
CA ALA A 71 -10.09 7.55 -4.91
C ALA A 71 -9.40 8.16 -3.68
N ALA A 72 -8.79 7.32 -2.82
CA ALA A 72 -8.00 7.77 -1.68
C ALA A 72 -6.76 8.57 -2.11
N LEU A 73 -5.99 8.08 -3.08
CA LEU A 73 -4.80 8.78 -3.60
C LEU A 73 -5.16 10.07 -4.35
N ALA A 74 -6.32 10.11 -5.03
CA ALA A 74 -6.80 11.35 -5.66
C ALA A 74 -7.16 12.42 -4.62
N LEU A 75 -7.79 12.00 -3.51
CA LEU A 75 -8.07 12.90 -2.39
C LEU A 75 -6.76 13.39 -1.73
N GLN A 76 -5.78 12.50 -1.52
CA GLN A 76 -4.44 12.85 -1.02
C GLN A 76 -3.80 13.94 -1.84
N GLN A 77 -3.80 13.73 -3.16
CA GLN A 77 -3.11 14.62 -4.07
C GLN A 77 -3.78 16.00 -4.05
N CYS A 78 -5.10 16.06 -4.04
CA CYS A 78 -5.82 17.32 -3.90
C CYS A 78 -5.46 18.05 -2.59
N ALA A 79 -5.37 17.31 -1.49
CA ALA A 79 -4.97 17.87 -0.20
C ALA A 79 -3.57 18.49 -0.25
N LEU A 80 -2.60 17.76 -0.82
CA LEU A 80 -1.21 18.19 -0.93
C LEU A 80 -1.02 19.35 -1.92
N ASP A 81 -1.50 19.20 -3.16
CA ASP A 81 -1.17 20.12 -4.26
C ASP A 81 -2.05 21.38 -4.26
N GLU A 82 -3.35 21.24 -3.98
CA GLU A 82 -4.33 22.33 -4.17
C GLU A 82 -4.65 23.05 -2.86
N LEU A 83 -4.57 22.34 -1.73
CA LEU A 83 -4.98 22.86 -0.43
C LEU A 83 -3.81 23.19 0.50
N ASP A 84 -2.57 22.90 0.07
CA ASP A 84 -1.35 23.09 0.87
C ASP A 84 -1.48 22.45 2.27
N CYS A 85 -2.20 21.33 2.33
CA CYS A 85 -2.52 20.60 3.54
C CYS A 85 -1.71 19.31 3.54
N ASP A 86 -0.76 19.20 4.47
CA ASP A 86 -0.05 17.94 4.63
C ASP A 86 -1.00 16.84 5.12
N TRP A 87 -1.00 15.70 4.42
CA TRP A 87 -1.66 14.47 4.89
C TRP A 87 -0.72 13.62 5.74
N SER A 88 0.57 13.96 5.77
CA SER A 88 1.59 13.40 6.64
C SER A 88 1.46 14.02 8.04
N TRP A 89 1.06 13.18 8.99
CA TRP A 89 0.97 13.53 10.40
C TRP A 89 2.30 13.32 11.14
N THR A 90 3.37 12.95 10.40
CA THR A 90 4.63 12.47 10.97
C THR A 90 5.57 13.57 11.47
N ASP A 91 5.39 14.83 11.06
CA ASP A 91 6.30 15.92 11.43
C ASP A 91 5.71 16.99 12.36
N GLY A 92 4.45 16.82 12.79
CA GLY A 92 3.83 17.68 13.78
C GLY A 92 3.78 19.17 13.40
N THR A 93 3.85 19.50 12.10
CA THR A 93 3.71 20.88 11.63
C THR A 93 2.26 21.18 11.22
N ASP A 94 1.54 21.85 12.13
CA ASP A 94 0.31 22.67 11.94
C ASP A 94 -0.51 22.45 10.64
N GLY A 95 -1.04 21.23 10.43
CA GLY A 95 -2.18 20.97 9.54
C GLY A 95 -3.51 21.11 10.28
N PRO A 96 -4.64 21.43 9.62
CA PRO A 96 -5.92 21.58 10.30
C PRO A 96 -6.34 20.25 10.94
N TYR A 97 -7.01 20.29 12.10
CA TYR A 97 -7.69 19.10 12.61
C TYR A 97 -8.59 18.57 11.49
N LEU A 98 -8.49 17.28 11.16
CA LEU A 98 -9.17 16.63 10.04
C LEU A 98 -10.69 16.93 9.90
N GLY A 99 -11.35 17.45 10.94
CA GLY A 99 -12.74 17.89 10.90
C GLY A 99 -13.01 19.30 10.34
N ASP A 100 -11.99 20.11 10.06
CA ASP A 100 -12.11 21.49 9.58
C ASP A 100 -11.47 21.71 8.18
N MET A 101 -11.10 20.64 7.46
CA MET A 101 -10.45 20.74 6.14
C MET A 101 -11.28 21.48 5.09
N ALA A 102 -12.62 21.43 5.20
CA ALA A 102 -13.52 22.18 4.34
C ALA A 102 -13.35 23.71 4.48
N GLU A 103 -12.73 24.22 5.56
CA GLU A 103 -12.38 25.63 5.69
C GLU A 103 -11.30 26.04 4.66
N TYR A 104 -10.45 25.10 4.28
CA TYR A 104 -9.31 25.32 3.37
C TYR A 104 -9.68 25.04 1.91
N ASP A 105 -10.80 24.35 1.67
CA ASP A 105 -11.33 24.04 0.33
C ASP A 105 -12.34 25.09 -0.14
N GLU A 106 -11.90 26.34 -0.33
CA GLU A 106 -12.76 27.46 -0.76
C GLU A 106 -13.51 27.16 -2.08
N ASP A 107 -12.90 26.36 -2.96
CA ASP A 107 -13.42 26.00 -4.28
C ASP A 107 -14.25 24.69 -4.28
N GLY A 108 -14.33 23.98 -3.15
CA GLY A 108 -15.08 22.71 -3.03
C GLY A 108 -14.51 21.58 -3.89
N LEU A 109 -13.22 21.64 -4.22
CA LEU A 109 -12.53 20.66 -5.08
C LEU A 109 -12.46 19.28 -4.40
N SER A 110 -12.30 19.27 -3.08
CA SER A 110 -12.11 18.07 -2.29
C SER A 110 -13.42 17.41 -1.87
N GLU A 111 -14.55 18.13 -1.84
CA GLU A 111 -15.87 17.56 -1.50
C GLU A 111 -16.26 16.41 -2.43
N GLU A 112 -16.11 16.60 -3.75
CA GLU A 112 -16.43 15.56 -4.73
C GLU A 112 -15.47 14.37 -4.60
N LEU A 113 -14.18 14.64 -4.35
CA LEU A 113 -13.17 13.60 -4.18
C LEU A 113 -13.41 12.77 -2.92
N ALA A 114 -13.77 13.41 -1.81
CA ALA A 114 -14.10 12.74 -0.56
C ALA A 114 -15.37 11.90 -0.69
N ALA A 115 -16.42 12.45 -1.33
CA ALA A 115 -17.64 11.69 -1.63
C ALA A 115 -17.33 10.45 -2.50
N ARG A 116 -16.51 10.61 -3.55
CA ARG A 116 -16.07 9.50 -4.40
C ARG A 116 -15.24 8.47 -3.63
N ALA A 117 -14.38 8.90 -2.71
CA ALA A 117 -13.59 8.00 -1.88
C ALA A 117 -14.47 7.20 -0.90
N ILE A 118 -15.45 7.84 -0.28
CA ILE A 118 -16.45 7.17 0.58
C ILE A 118 -17.24 6.14 -0.23
N GLU A 119 -17.76 6.50 -1.41
CA GLU A 119 -18.52 5.60 -2.27
C GLU A 119 -17.68 4.40 -2.74
N ALA A 120 -16.44 4.66 -3.18
CA ALA A 120 -15.54 3.60 -3.62
C ALA A 120 -15.15 2.67 -2.47
N ALA A 121 -14.89 3.20 -1.27
CA ALA A 121 -14.58 2.39 -0.09
C ALA A 121 -15.78 1.56 0.36
N ARG A 122 -17.01 2.11 0.35
CA ARG A 122 -18.23 1.35 0.64
C ARG A 122 -18.44 0.23 -0.38
N ALA A 123 -18.28 0.51 -1.67
CA ALA A 123 -18.38 -0.51 -2.72
C ALA A 123 -17.31 -1.61 -2.56
N ALA A 124 -16.10 -1.26 -2.11
CA ALA A 124 -15.05 -2.23 -1.82
C ALA A 124 -15.37 -3.09 -0.58
N LEU A 125 -15.96 -2.52 0.47
CA LEU A 125 -16.45 -3.28 1.62
C LEU A 125 -17.66 -4.15 1.29
N ASP A 126 -18.53 -3.73 0.36
CA ASP A 126 -19.64 -4.55 -0.12
C ASP A 126 -19.14 -5.75 -0.92
N ALA A 127 -18.11 -5.55 -1.75
CA ALA A 127 -17.47 -6.63 -2.51
C ALA A 127 -16.63 -7.54 -1.60
N ASP A 128 -16.00 -6.95 -0.59
CA ASP A 128 -15.16 -7.65 0.37
C ASP A 128 -15.23 -7.06 1.78
N PRO A 129 -16.14 -7.59 2.63
CA PRO A 129 -16.33 -7.08 3.99
C PRO A 129 -15.13 -7.27 4.92
N GLY A 130 -14.18 -8.13 4.56
CA GLY A 130 -13.04 -8.50 5.41
C GLY A 130 -11.72 -7.84 5.02
N ASP A 131 -11.70 -6.92 4.05
CA ASP A 131 -10.46 -6.29 3.59
C ASP A 131 -9.87 -5.34 4.66
N PRO A 132 -8.60 -5.50 5.09
CA PRO A 132 -8.02 -4.68 6.15
C PRO A 132 -7.69 -3.25 5.71
N LEU A 133 -7.49 -3.00 4.42
CA LEU A 133 -7.08 -1.70 3.88
C LEU A 133 -8.27 -0.73 3.78
N VAL A 134 -9.43 -1.22 3.32
CA VAL A 134 -10.54 -0.33 2.95
C VAL A 134 -11.12 0.49 4.11
N PRO A 135 -11.25 -0.02 5.36
CA PRO A 135 -11.71 0.80 6.49
C PRO A 135 -10.82 2.02 6.74
N LEU A 136 -9.52 1.94 6.48
CA LEU A 136 -8.61 3.08 6.59
C LEU A 136 -8.93 4.15 5.54
N HIS A 137 -9.10 3.75 4.26
CA HIS A 137 -9.52 4.68 3.20
C HIS A 137 -10.86 5.36 3.51
N LEU A 138 -11.81 4.59 4.05
CA LEU A 138 -13.11 5.11 4.47
C LEU A 138 -12.95 6.10 5.64
N GLY A 139 -12.09 5.78 6.61
CA GLY A 139 -11.75 6.66 7.73
C GLY A 139 -11.22 7.99 7.26
N HIS A 140 -10.16 7.99 6.43
CA HIS A 140 -9.58 9.22 5.89
C HIS A 140 -10.62 10.08 5.16
N ALA A 141 -11.44 9.47 4.29
CA ALA A 141 -12.42 10.19 3.50
C ALA A 141 -13.60 10.74 4.33
N LEU A 142 -14.06 9.99 5.35
CA LEU A 142 -15.09 10.45 6.29
C LEU A 142 -14.56 11.57 7.18
N CYS A 143 -13.32 11.44 7.64
CA CYS A 143 -12.65 12.46 8.42
C CYS A 143 -12.59 13.76 7.63
N TRP A 144 -12.08 13.67 6.39
CA TRP A 144 -12.02 14.78 5.45
C TRP A 144 -13.39 15.46 5.21
N SER A 145 -14.46 14.66 5.12
CA SER A 145 -15.82 15.16 4.93
C SER A 145 -16.46 15.76 6.20
N GLY A 146 -15.74 15.79 7.32
CA GLY A 146 -16.23 16.26 8.61
C GLY A 146 -17.12 15.25 9.38
N ASP A 147 -17.29 14.03 8.87
CA ASP A 147 -18.04 12.96 9.57
C ASP A 147 -17.13 12.25 10.58
N ARG A 148 -16.85 12.93 11.68
CA ARG A 148 -15.98 12.44 12.77
C ARG A 148 -16.43 11.08 13.30
N ASP A 149 -17.72 10.92 13.60
CA ASP A 149 -18.24 9.69 14.19
C ASP A 149 -18.07 8.50 13.22
N GLY A 150 -18.32 8.74 11.93
CA GLY A 150 -18.05 7.76 10.87
C GLY A 150 -16.56 7.42 10.75
N ALA A 151 -15.68 8.42 10.82
CA ALA A 151 -14.23 8.23 10.76
C ALA A 151 -13.71 7.38 11.93
N VAL A 152 -14.13 7.70 13.17
CA VAL A 152 -13.80 6.91 14.37
C VAL A 152 -14.21 5.45 14.19
N ALA A 153 -15.43 5.20 13.72
CA ALA A 153 -15.91 3.84 13.49
C ALA A 153 -15.08 3.10 12.44
N ALA A 154 -14.65 3.78 11.38
CA ALA A 154 -13.86 3.20 10.30
C ALA A 154 -12.41 2.89 10.73
N TYR A 155 -11.75 3.81 11.45
CA TYR A 155 -10.40 3.55 11.98
C TYR A 155 -10.39 2.48 13.07
N ALA A 156 -11.39 2.45 13.95
CA ALA A 156 -11.54 1.38 14.93
C ALA A 156 -11.69 0.01 14.25
N GLU A 157 -12.41 -0.05 13.12
CA GLU A 157 -12.52 -1.26 12.32
C GLU A 157 -11.22 -1.62 11.59
N ALA A 158 -10.45 -0.64 11.11
CA ALA A 158 -9.11 -0.87 10.56
C ALA A 158 -8.19 -1.52 11.61
N LEU A 159 -8.11 -0.91 12.81
CA LEU A 159 -7.29 -1.41 13.92
C LEU A 159 -7.78 -2.77 14.45
N ARG A 160 -9.09 -3.04 14.38
CA ARG A 160 -9.63 -4.37 14.72
C ARG A 160 -9.20 -5.45 13.73
N ARG A 161 -9.02 -5.10 12.45
CA ARG A 161 -8.59 -6.03 11.39
C ARG A 161 -7.08 -6.21 11.37
N ASP A 162 -6.34 -5.14 11.65
CA ASP A 162 -4.90 -5.13 11.79
C ASP A 162 -4.50 -4.35 13.06
N PRO A 163 -4.33 -5.05 14.20
CA PRO A 163 -3.89 -4.42 15.45
C PRO A 163 -2.51 -3.75 15.35
N GLY A 164 -1.70 -4.10 14.35
CA GLY A 164 -0.40 -3.49 14.09
C GLY A 164 -0.47 -2.20 13.25
N ASP A 165 -1.65 -1.77 12.79
CA ASP A 165 -1.79 -0.57 11.96
C ASP A 165 -1.62 0.70 12.79
N HIS A 166 -0.38 1.20 12.83
CA HIS A 166 -0.03 2.42 13.55
C HIS A 166 -0.75 3.65 13.00
N VAL A 167 -1.00 3.75 11.69
CA VAL A 167 -1.73 4.87 11.09
C VAL A 167 -3.17 4.92 11.61
N ALA A 168 -3.86 3.77 11.70
CA ALA A 168 -5.22 3.72 12.25
C ALA A 168 -5.24 4.09 13.74
N ARG A 169 -4.23 3.65 14.50
CA ARG A 169 -4.06 3.99 15.92
C ARG A 169 -3.84 5.50 16.10
N ASP A 170 -2.91 6.08 15.37
CA ASP A 170 -2.58 7.51 15.45
C ASP A 170 -3.79 8.35 15.06
N SER A 171 -4.50 7.98 13.99
CA SER A 171 -5.74 8.63 13.56
C SER A 171 -6.82 8.64 14.65
N LEU A 172 -6.97 7.55 15.40
CA LEU A 172 -7.92 7.49 16.53
C LEU A 172 -7.48 8.37 17.70
N ALA A 173 -6.19 8.34 18.05
CA ALA A 173 -5.64 9.14 19.12
C ALA A 173 -5.79 10.65 18.84
N GLU A 174 -5.60 11.07 17.59
CA GLU A 174 -5.82 12.44 17.12
C GLU A 174 -7.30 12.85 17.17
N LEU A 175 -8.20 11.90 16.90
CA LEU A 175 -9.63 12.05 17.15
C LEU A 175 -9.99 11.93 18.65
N GLY A 176 -9.01 11.98 19.56
CA GLY A 176 -9.23 12.01 21.00
C GLY A 176 -9.86 10.73 21.57
N GLU A 177 -9.84 9.64 20.80
CA GLU A 177 -10.32 8.34 21.25
C GLU A 177 -9.24 7.65 22.09
N GLU A 178 -9.67 6.86 23.07
CA GLU A 178 -8.78 6.03 23.85
C GLU A 178 -8.31 4.85 22.98
N VAL A 179 -7.04 4.85 22.62
CA VAL A 179 -6.43 3.78 21.85
C VAL A 179 -5.84 2.71 22.77
N PRO A 180 -5.94 1.42 22.43
CA PRO A 180 -5.19 0.38 23.12
C PRO A 180 -3.70 0.76 23.13
N GLU A 181 -3.02 0.52 24.26
CA GLU A 181 -1.56 0.60 24.29
C GLU A 181 -1.01 -0.27 23.15
N GLU A 182 0.16 0.09 22.61
CA GLU A 182 0.93 -0.84 21.80
C GLU A 182 1.20 -2.07 22.68
N ASP A 183 0.31 -3.07 22.62
CA ASP A 183 0.68 -4.42 22.99
C ASP A 183 1.96 -4.74 22.17
N ASP A 184 2.88 -5.54 22.72
CA ASP A 184 4.12 -6.00 22.08
C ASP A 184 3.82 -6.86 20.81
N PHE A 185 3.03 -6.33 19.87
CA PHE A 185 2.76 -6.87 18.56
C PHE A 185 4.05 -6.72 17.78
N ASP A 186 4.90 -7.73 17.90
CA ASP A 186 6.20 -7.83 17.25
C ASP A 186 6.10 -8.05 15.72
N GLY A 187 4.91 -7.86 15.15
CA GLY A 187 4.60 -8.13 13.75
C GLY A 187 4.87 -9.58 13.34
N THR A 188 4.96 -10.54 14.28
CA THR A 188 5.22 -11.96 13.93
C THR A 188 3.96 -12.74 13.66
N GLU A 189 2.84 -12.34 14.28
CA GLU A 189 1.54 -12.95 14.05
C GLU A 189 0.86 -12.29 12.85
N SER A 190 0.54 -13.10 11.86
CA SER A 190 -0.39 -12.68 10.82
C SER A 190 -1.80 -12.64 11.44
N PRO A 191 -2.49 -11.48 11.53
CA PRO A 191 -3.93 -11.49 11.74
C PRO A 191 -4.60 -12.28 10.61
N ASP A 192 -5.88 -12.60 10.73
CA ASP A 192 -6.66 -13.56 9.91
C ASP A 192 -6.59 -13.26 8.38
N ARG A 193 -5.43 -13.53 7.75
CA ARG A 193 -5.11 -13.22 6.36
C ARG A 193 -5.72 -14.31 5.51
N ARG A 194 -6.43 -13.89 4.45
CA ARG A 194 -7.05 -14.83 3.51
C ARG A 194 -6.10 -15.38 2.47
N TYR A 195 -5.01 -14.68 2.17
CA TYR A 195 -4.11 -15.02 1.07
C TYR A 195 -2.67 -15.16 1.54
N ALA A 196 -1.92 -15.99 0.83
CA ALA A 196 -0.49 -16.09 0.90
C ALA A 196 0.17 -15.22 -0.20
N PHE A 197 1.22 -14.50 0.18
CA PHE A 197 2.00 -13.65 -0.72
C PHE A 197 3.45 -13.56 -0.24
N ALA A 198 4.34 -13.19 -1.15
CA ALA A 198 5.68 -12.74 -0.81
C ALA A 198 5.67 -11.21 -0.74
N LEU A 199 6.41 -10.66 0.22
CA LEU A 199 6.62 -9.22 0.38
C LEU A 199 8.12 -8.95 0.37
N VAL A 200 8.56 -7.99 -0.44
CA VAL A 200 9.93 -7.49 -0.41
C VAL A 200 9.88 -6.13 0.27
N ARG A 201 10.52 -6.04 1.43
CA ARG A 201 10.75 -4.78 2.14
C ARG A 201 12.11 -4.24 1.77
N GLU A 202 12.14 -2.99 1.36
CA GLU A 202 13.31 -2.21 1.00
C GLU A 202 13.45 -1.06 2.00
N ASP A 203 14.47 -1.15 2.85
CA ASP A 203 14.86 -0.06 3.74
C ASP A 203 16.05 0.66 3.11
N ALA A 204 15.83 1.87 2.61
CA ALA A 204 16.83 2.71 1.98
C ALA A 204 17.19 3.88 2.89
N ARG A 205 18.49 4.13 3.06
CA ARG A 205 18.99 5.22 3.90
C ARG A 205 18.85 6.55 3.17
N ILE A 206 18.03 7.46 3.72
CA ILE A 206 17.80 8.79 3.16
C ILE A 206 18.65 9.88 3.83
N SER A 207 19.06 9.68 5.09
CA SER A 207 19.94 10.61 5.80
C SER A 207 20.89 9.91 6.77
N ASN A 208 21.70 10.66 7.52
CA ASN A 208 22.60 10.08 8.52
C ASN A 208 21.85 9.44 9.70
N SER A 209 20.57 9.72 9.88
CA SER A 209 19.75 9.18 10.99
C SER A 209 18.46 8.50 10.53
N GLU A 210 18.03 8.69 9.28
CA GLU A 210 16.73 8.23 8.80
C GLU A 210 16.85 7.19 7.70
N TRP A 211 15.93 6.23 7.76
CA TRP A 211 15.68 5.22 6.75
C TRP A 211 14.26 5.44 6.23
N SER A 212 14.09 5.30 4.92
CA SER A 212 12.79 5.16 4.29
C SER A 212 12.55 3.67 4.05
N SER A 213 11.34 3.21 4.35
CA SER A 213 10.92 1.83 4.13
C SER A 213 9.86 1.82 3.03
N THR A 214 10.03 0.95 2.05
CA THR A 214 9.01 0.67 1.04
C THR A 214 8.80 -0.83 0.94
N ALA A 215 7.58 -1.28 0.63
CA ALA A 215 7.26 -2.69 0.55
C ALA A 215 6.40 -3.00 -0.68
N CYS A 216 6.81 -4.03 -1.42
CA CYS A 216 6.10 -4.54 -2.59
C CYS A 216 5.58 -5.95 -2.34
N VAL A 217 4.36 -6.23 -2.80
CA VAL A 217 3.76 -7.57 -2.70
C VAL A 217 3.82 -8.34 -4.03
N PHE A 218 3.90 -9.65 -3.94
CA PHE A 218 4.01 -10.56 -5.09
C PHE A 218 3.20 -11.82 -4.88
N GLY A 219 2.52 -12.27 -5.94
CA GLY A 219 1.80 -13.55 -5.95
C GLY A 219 2.71 -14.79 -6.04
N SER A 220 4.03 -14.64 -6.16
CA SER A 220 4.99 -15.75 -6.15
C SER A 220 6.34 -15.32 -5.57
N VAL A 221 7.04 -16.26 -4.92
CA VAL A 221 8.39 -16.04 -4.41
C VAL A 221 9.36 -15.75 -5.56
N ASP A 222 9.20 -16.39 -6.72
CA ASP A 222 10.06 -16.14 -7.87
C ASP A 222 9.92 -14.73 -8.44
N ALA A 223 8.72 -14.14 -8.38
CA ALA A 223 8.52 -12.74 -8.77
C ALA A 223 9.18 -11.78 -7.78
N ALA A 224 9.02 -12.03 -6.48
CA ALA A 224 9.69 -11.27 -5.42
C ALA A 224 11.22 -11.31 -5.57
N ARG A 225 11.78 -12.49 -5.87
CA ARG A 225 13.22 -12.66 -6.11
C ARG A 225 13.72 -11.84 -7.29
N ARG A 226 13.00 -11.87 -8.42
CA ARG A 226 13.36 -11.09 -9.61
C ARG A 226 13.34 -9.59 -9.35
N ASP A 227 12.33 -9.13 -8.62
CA ASP A 227 12.19 -7.71 -8.27
C ASP A 227 13.32 -7.26 -7.34
N ALA A 228 13.65 -8.04 -6.30
CA ALA A 228 14.80 -7.77 -5.44
C ALA A 228 16.14 -7.73 -6.22
N ASP A 229 16.34 -8.66 -7.15
CA ASP A 229 17.52 -8.66 -8.04
C ASP A 229 17.55 -7.44 -8.97
N GLU A 230 16.40 -6.94 -9.43
CA GLU A 230 16.29 -5.73 -10.26
C GLU A 230 16.55 -4.46 -9.44
N THR A 231 16.03 -4.37 -8.22
CA THR A 231 16.30 -3.27 -7.28
C THR A 231 17.79 -3.14 -7.01
N LEU A 232 18.50 -4.25 -6.70
CA LEU A 232 19.95 -4.20 -6.49
C LEU A 232 20.72 -3.78 -7.75
N LYS A 233 20.33 -4.25 -8.94
CA LYS A 233 20.94 -3.81 -10.21
C LYS A 233 20.72 -2.33 -10.48
N SER A 234 19.59 -1.77 -10.06
CA SER A 234 19.33 -0.33 -10.19
C SER A 234 20.32 0.49 -9.35
N CYS A 235 20.68 -0.01 -8.16
CA CYS A 235 21.72 0.60 -7.33
C CYS A 235 23.10 0.53 -8.00
N ASP A 236 23.49 -0.58 -8.64
CA ASP A 236 24.76 -0.66 -9.38
C ASP A 236 24.86 0.44 -10.47
N ASN A 237 23.76 0.71 -11.17
CA ASN A 237 23.70 1.79 -12.17
C ASN A 237 23.73 3.21 -11.59
N GLY A 238 23.40 3.37 -10.30
CA GLY A 238 23.43 4.64 -9.58
C GLY A 238 24.84 5.13 -9.20
N GLY A 239 25.87 4.31 -9.45
CA GLY A 239 27.26 4.66 -9.17
C GLY A 239 27.64 4.61 -7.69
N PHE A 240 26.92 3.83 -6.90
CA PHE A 240 27.23 3.60 -5.48
C PHE A 240 28.49 2.75 -5.34
N ASP A 241 29.30 3.03 -4.30
CA ASP A 241 30.39 2.12 -3.92
C ASP A 241 29.76 0.85 -3.33
N PRO A 242 30.06 -0.33 -3.88
CA PRO A 242 29.51 -1.57 -3.35
C PRO A 242 29.85 -1.84 -1.87
N GLU A 243 30.93 -1.26 -1.35
CA GLU A 243 31.29 -1.36 0.07
C GLU A 243 30.30 -0.61 0.99
N ASP A 244 29.65 0.43 0.49
CA ASP A 244 28.69 1.24 1.26
C ASP A 244 27.26 0.67 1.22
N LEU A 245 26.96 -0.20 0.26
CA LEU A 245 25.62 -0.75 0.04
C LEU A 245 24.97 -1.37 1.29
N PRO A 246 25.65 -2.19 2.12
CA PRO A 246 25.04 -2.76 3.33
C PRO A 246 24.66 -1.70 4.39
N THR A 247 25.26 -0.51 4.31
CA THR A 247 24.94 0.61 5.22
C THR A 247 23.84 1.52 4.69
N MET A 248 23.52 1.39 3.41
CA MET A 248 22.59 2.24 2.67
C MET A 248 21.28 1.54 2.30
N LEU A 249 21.29 0.22 2.15
CA LEU A 249 20.13 -0.55 1.69
C LEU A 249 20.03 -1.86 2.46
N LYS A 250 18.83 -2.18 2.93
CA LYS A 250 18.49 -3.50 3.47
C LYS A 250 17.28 -4.02 2.72
N LEU A 251 17.40 -5.26 2.23
CA LEU A 251 16.29 -5.97 1.64
C LEU A 251 15.89 -7.11 2.57
N THR A 252 14.59 -7.25 2.79
CA THR A 252 14.01 -8.37 3.54
C THR A 252 12.93 -9.01 2.68
N LEU A 253 13.03 -10.32 2.47
CA LEU A 253 11.96 -11.11 1.88
C LEU A 253 11.11 -11.70 3.01
N GLU A 254 9.84 -11.36 3.02
CA GLU A 254 8.86 -11.90 3.93
C GLU A 254 7.88 -12.82 3.20
N ILE A 255 7.59 -13.98 3.80
CA ILE A 255 6.55 -14.88 3.31
C ILE A 255 5.39 -14.87 4.29
N HIS A 256 4.25 -14.40 3.81
CA HIS A 256 3.00 -14.30 4.55
C HIS A 256 2.10 -15.47 4.15
N ARG A 257 1.56 -16.19 5.15
CA ARG A 257 0.63 -17.31 4.93
C ARG A 257 -0.51 -17.25 5.96
N PRO A 258 -1.75 -17.60 5.57
CA PRO A 258 -2.89 -17.68 6.48
C PRO A 258 -2.59 -18.55 7.70
N GLY A 259 -2.76 -17.99 8.90
CA GLY A 259 -2.61 -18.72 10.17
C GLY A 259 -1.18 -19.19 10.48
N GLN A 260 -0.16 -18.65 9.82
CA GLN A 260 1.24 -18.95 10.10
C GLN A 260 2.01 -17.68 10.49
N LEU A 261 3.09 -17.87 11.25
CA LEU A 261 4.03 -16.80 11.56
C LEU A 261 4.72 -16.32 10.29
N ILE A 262 4.96 -15.02 10.20
CA ILE A 262 5.64 -14.41 9.06
C ILE A 262 7.08 -14.93 9.02
N THR A 263 7.45 -15.54 7.89
CA THR A 263 8.82 -16.03 7.70
C THR A 263 9.65 -14.94 7.04
N ARG A 264 10.65 -14.41 7.76
CA ARG A 264 11.53 -13.35 7.29
C ARG A 264 12.89 -13.90 6.89
N PHE A 265 13.36 -13.49 5.73
CA PHE A 265 14.69 -13.82 5.23
C PHE A 265 15.44 -12.51 4.94
N PRO A 266 16.56 -12.25 5.61
CA PRO A 266 17.43 -11.14 5.23
C PRO A 266 18.02 -11.45 3.86
N VAL A 267 17.88 -10.49 2.95
CA VAL A 267 18.33 -10.55 1.55
C VAL A 267 19.51 -9.58 1.40
N GLU A 268 20.50 -9.72 2.28
CA GLU A 268 21.67 -8.84 2.26
C GLU A 268 22.53 -9.15 1.02
N PRO A 269 23.07 -8.11 0.35
CA PRO A 269 24.01 -8.31 -0.75
C PRO A 269 25.27 -9.02 -0.21
N LEU A 270 25.62 -10.16 -0.79
CA LEU A 270 26.73 -11.02 -0.34
C LEU A 270 28.10 -10.33 -0.39
N ASP A 271 28.28 -9.47 -1.38
CA ASP A 271 29.52 -8.77 -1.69
C ASP A 271 29.24 -7.61 -2.67
N ALA A 272 30.31 -7.04 -3.22
CA ALA A 272 30.28 -5.96 -4.19
C ALA A 272 29.54 -6.27 -5.51
N SER A 273 29.02 -7.49 -5.71
CA SER A 273 28.37 -7.92 -6.96
C SER A 273 26.89 -7.60 -7.08
N PHE A 274 26.26 -6.99 -6.06
CA PHE A 274 24.83 -6.66 -6.06
C PHE A 274 23.94 -7.90 -6.35
N LEU A 275 24.35 -9.08 -5.86
CA LEU A 275 23.61 -10.33 -5.99
C LEU A 275 23.05 -10.79 -4.64
N VAL A 276 21.81 -11.27 -4.65
CA VAL A 276 21.20 -11.93 -3.51
C VAL A 276 21.60 -13.41 -3.44
N ASP A 277 21.96 -13.89 -2.25
CA ASP A 277 22.03 -15.32 -1.99
C ASP A 277 20.65 -15.94 -1.76
N TRP A 278 20.08 -16.52 -2.81
CA TRP A 278 18.83 -17.26 -2.69
C TRP A 278 19.02 -18.71 -2.22
N SER A 279 20.26 -19.20 -2.04
CA SER A 279 20.55 -20.61 -1.76
C SER A 279 20.12 -21.09 -0.38
N GLY A 280 19.98 -20.15 0.58
CA GLY A 280 19.49 -20.41 1.93
C GLY A 280 17.97 -20.45 2.07
N LEU A 281 17.23 -20.12 1.01
CA LEU A 281 15.77 -20.13 1.04
C LEU A 281 15.20 -21.52 0.71
N PRO A 282 14.05 -21.90 1.31
CA PRO A 282 13.34 -23.10 0.88
C PRO A 282 13.01 -23.05 -0.62
N GLU A 283 12.86 -24.23 -1.23
CA GLU A 283 12.29 -24.33 -2.58
C GLU A 283 10.98 -23.55 -2.64
N SER A 284 10.69 -22.94 -3.80
CA SER A 284 9.55 -22.06 -4.04
C SER A 284 8.24 -22.84 -3.84
N GLU A 285 7.80 -22.99 -2.60
CA GLU A 285 6.52 -23.60 -2.28
C GLU A 285 5.40 -22.70 -2.82
N PRO A 286 4.34 -23.30 -3.38
CA PRO A 286 3.20 -22.53 -3.85
C PRO A 286 2.58 -21.74 -2.69
N LEU A 287 2.30 -20.47 -2.95
CA LEU A 287 1.56 -19.59 -2.06
C LEU A 287 0.07 -19.93 -2.23
N ASP A 288 -0.53 -20.55 -1.21
CA ASP A 288 -1.90 -21.08 -1.28
C ASP A 288 -2.73 -20.66 -0.05
N PRO A 289 -3.94 -20.10 -0.25
CA PRO A 289 -4.44 -19.55 -1.52
C PRO A 289 -3.61 -18.31 -1.93
N PRO A 290 -3.33 -18.12 -3.23
CA PRO A 290 -2.51 -17.01 -3.69
C PRO A 290 -3.23 -15.68 -3.54
N LEU A 291 -2.48 -14.60 -3.30
CA LEU A 291 -3.00 -13.25 -3.40
C LEU A 291 -3.53 -12.98 -4.82
N PRO A 292 -4.76 -12.46 -4.97
CA PRO A 292 -5.30 -12.12 -6.27
C PRO A 292 -4.41 -11.12 -7.00
N PRO A 293 -4.25 -11.24 -8.33
CA PRO A 293 -3.39 -10.34 -9.10
C PRO A 293 -3.73 -8.87 -8.87
N GLY A 294 -2.71 -8.07 -8.58
CA GLY A 294 -2.84 -6.62 -8.38
C GLY A 294 -3.54 -6.18 -7.08
N ARG A 295 -3.99 -7.10 -6.22
CA ARG A 295 -4.65 -6.78 -4.95
C ARG A 295 -3.68 -6.03 -4.01
N PRO A 296 -3.96 -4.78 -3.63
CA PRO A 296 -3.19 -4.08 -2.60
C PRO A 296 -3.39 -4.77 -1.25
N VAL A 297 -2.37 -4.70 -0.39
CA VAL A 297 -2.39 -5.31 0.95
C VAL A 297 -1.95 -4.27 1.98
N ARG A 298 -2.60 -4.26 3.14
CA ARG A 298 -2.17 -3.47 4.30
C ARG A 298 -1.27 -4.30 5.21
N ILE A 299 -0.09 -3.79 5.55
CA ILE A 299 0.93 -4.43 6.39
C ILE A 299 1.60 -3.38 7.27
N ASP A 300 1.57 -3.54 8.60
CA ASP A 300 2.33 -2.72 9.54
C ASP A 300 2.13 -1.20 9.35
N GLY A 301 0.92 -0.79 8.95
CA GLY A 301 0.62 0.61 8.66
C GLY A 301 1.12 1.12 7.29
N GLU A 302 1.53 0.23 6.39
CA GLU A 302 1.86 0.53 5.00
C GLU A 302 0.89 -0.11 4.02
N THR A 303 0.54 0.61 2.96
CA THR A 303 -0.23 0.07 1.83
C THR A 303 0.74 -0.47 0.80
N CYS A 304 0.88 -1.79 0.74
CA CYS A 304 1.78 -2.47 -0.17
C CYS A 304 1.06 -2.80 -1.49
N PHE A 305 1.63 -2.34 -2.59
CA PHE A 305 1.16 -2.60 -3.94
C PHE A 305 2.03 -3.62 -4.66
N HIS A 306 1.57 -4.14 -5.79
CA HIS A 306 2.33 -5.15 -6.53
C HIS A 306 3.62 -4.54 -7.11
N GLY A 307 4.74 -5.23 -6.88
CA GLY A 307 6.03 -4.87 -7.49
C GLY A 307 6.05 -5.06 -9.01
N GLY A 308 7.06 -4.55 -9.68
CA GLY A 308 7.09 -4.53 -11.14
C GLY A 308 8.22 -3.63 -11.65
N PRO A 309 8.63 -3.79 -12.92
CA PRO A 309 9.81 -3.12 -13.44
C PRO A 309 9.70 -1.61 -13.22
N ARG A 310 10.67 -1.07 -12.47
CA ARG A 310 10.90 0.37 -12.26
C ARG A 310 11.52 1.00 -13.51
#